data_AF-A0AAD8HUG9-F1
#
_entry.id   AF-A0AAD8HUG9-F1
#
_cell.length_a   1.000
_cell.length_b   1.000
_cell.length_c   1.000
_cell.angle_alpha   90.00
_cell.angle_beta   90.00
_cell.angle_gamma   90.00
#
_symmetry.space_group_name_H-M   'P 1'
#
loop_
_entity.id
_entity.type
_entity.pdbx_description
1 polymer ?
#
loop_
_entity_poly.entity_id
_entity_poly.type
_entity_poly.pdbx_seq_one_letter_code
_entity_poly.pdbx_strand_id
1 'polypeptide(L)'
;MNASQAGKQKIQIVAKTKSEPKQGRKEAPNSFPSNVRSLIATGMLDGVPVKYVALSREELRGIIKGSGYLCGCQTCNYSKALNAYEFERHAGCKTKHPNNHIYFENGKTIYQIVQELRSTSETLLFDAIQTVTGSPINQKAFRIWKESFQAATRELQRIYGKEELNI
;
A
#
# COMPACT_ATOMS: atom_id res chain seq x y z
N MET A 1 -48.49 -41.76 3.97
CA MET A 1 -47.31 -42.25 4.73
C MET A 1 -46.41 -41.04 4.92
N ASN A 2 -46.03 -40.54 6.09
CA ASN A 2 -46.01 -41.10 7.43
C ASN A 2 -46.01 -39.96 8.49
N ALA A 3 -46.58 -40.29 9.64
CA ALA A 3 -46.43 -39.77 11.01
C ALA A 3 -45.86 -38.36 11.31
N SER A 4 -46.64 -37.64 12.12
CA SER A 4 -46.20 -36.70 13.15
C SER A 4 -45.26 -37.36 14.18
N GLN A 5 -44.30 -36.62 14.75
CA GLN A 5 -44.07 -36.59 16.21
C GLN A 5 -43.04 -35.52 16.64
N ALA A 6 -43.22 -35.10 17.89
CA ALA A 6 -42.64 -33.95 18.58
C ALA A 6 -41.23 -34.16 19.13
N GLY A 7 -40.54 -33.06 19.43
CA GLY A 7 -39.33 -33.05 20.26
C GLY A 7 -39.03 -31.65 20.82
N LYS A 8 -39.44 -31.39 22.07
CA LYS A 8 -39.05 -30.23 22.87
C LYS A 8 -37.61 -30.43 23.37
N GLN A 9 -36.68 -29.49 23.21
CA GLN A 9 -35.59 -29.27 24.18
C GLN A 9 -35.18 -27.80 24.29
N LYS A 10 -34.88 -27.41 25.52
CA LYS A 10 -34.74 -26.06 26.08
C LYS A 10 -33.50 -25.33 25.53
N ILE A 11 -33.68 -24.05 25.17
CA ILE A 11 -32.56 -23.12 24.99
C ILE A 11 -32.19 -22.59 26.38
N GLN A 12 -31.02 -23.01 26.86
CA GLN A 12 -30.42 -22.53 28.10
C GLN A 12 -29.58 -21.28 27.80
N ILE A 13 -29.91 -20.18 28.48
CA ILE A 13 -29.13 -18.94 28.54
C ILE A 13 -27.90 -19.22 29.43
N VAL A 14 -26.71 -18.65 29.11
CA VAL A 14 -25.82 -17.92 30.04
C VAL A 14 -24.44 -17.57 29.42
N ALA A 15 -24.12 -16.27 29.55
CA ALA A 15 -22.83 -15.59 29.72
C ALA A 15 -21.68 -15.73 28.69
N LYS A 16 -21.62 -14.74 27.79
CA LYS A 16 -20.61 -13.65 27.76
C LYS A 16 -19.30 -13.88 28.55
N THR A 17 -18.18 -14.06 27.85
CA THR A 17 -16.90 -13.44 28.24
C THR A 17 -15.96 -13.19 27.05
N LYS A 18 -15.76 -11.89 26.80
CA LYS A 18 -14.57 -11.22 26.25
C LYS A 18 -13.95 -11.79 24.96
N SER A 19 -14.44 -11.31 23.81
CA SER A 19 -13.52 -11.05 22.70
C SER A 19 -12.64 -9.87 23.10
N GLU A 20 -11.38 -10.15 23.42
CA GLU A 20 -10.34 -9.13 23.48
C GLU A 20 -10.42 -8.31 22.18
N PRO A 21 -10.42 -6.97 22.25
CA PRO A 21 -10.16 -6.19 21.07
C PRO A 21 -8.73 -6.57 20.68
N LYS A 22 -8.57 -7.30 19.57
CA LYS A 22 -7.31 -7.28 18.82
C LYS A 22 -7.01 -5.80 18.68
N GLN A 23 -6.04 -5.32 19.45
CA GLN A 23 -5.50 -4.00 19.31
C GLN A 23 -5.11 -3.92 17.85
N GLY A 24 -5.95 -3.24 17.06
CA GLY A 24 -5.50 -2.71 15.80
C GLY A 24 -4.30 -1.87 16.20
N ARG A 25 -3.10 -2.38 15.91
CA ARG A 25 -1.90 -1.54 15.90
C ARG A 25 -2.33 -0.39 15.02
N LYS A 26 -2.64 0.75 15.64
CA LYS A 26 -2.68 2.01 14.92
C LYS A 26 -1.24 2.14 14.47
N GLU A 27 -0.99 1.73 13.23
CA GLU A 27 0.28 1.91 12.55
C GLU A 27 0.70 3.35 12.87
N ALA A 28 1.86 3.50 13.51
CA ALA A 28 2.33 4.81 13.92
C ALA A 28 2.23 5.73 12.69
N PRO A 29 1.85 7.01 12.83
CA PRO A 29 1.66 7.91 11.68
C PRO A 29 2.85 7.97 10.71
N ASN A 30 4.01 7.48 11.14
CA ASN A 30 5.28 7.50 10.46
C ASN A 30 5.89 6.08 10.25
N SER A 31 5.11 5.00 10.34
CA SER A 31 5.57 3.66 9.99
C SER A 31 5.74 3.51 8.48
N PHE A 32 6.66 2.63 8.06
CA PHE A 32 6.95 2.38 6.65
C PHE A 32 5.65 2.08 5.85
N PRO A 33 5.47 2.65 4.64
CA PRO A 33 4.27 2.42 3.83
C PRO A 33 3.93 0.93 3.66
N SER A 34 2.82 0.50 4.28
CA SER A 34 2.40 -0.89 4.28
C SER A 34 1.72 -1.31 2.97
N ASN A 35 1.33 -0.38 2.12
CA ASN A 35 0.61 -0.68 0.89
C ASN A 35 0.86 0.37 -0.22
N VAL A 36 0.43 0.04 -1.44
CA VAL A 36 0.59 0.89 -2.64
C VAL A 36 0.06 2.31 -2.41
N ARG A 37 -1.12 2.44 -1.80
CA ARG A 37 -1.74 3.75 -1.56
C ARG A 37 -0.91 4.58 -0.59
N SER A 38 -0.45 3.99 0.51
CA SER A 38 0.42 4.68 1.48
C SER A 38 1.78 5.04 0.87
N LEU A 39 2.35 4.21 -0.01
CA LEU A 39 3.63 4.48 -0.64
C LEU A 39 3.54 5.67 -1.58
N ILE A 40 2.53 5.71 -2.44
CA ILE A 40 2.33 6.83 -3.37
C ILE A 40 1.98 8.11 -2.60
N ALA A 41 1.15 8.02 -1.55
CA ALA A 41 0.77 9.16 -0.72
C ALA A 41 1.94 9.85 -0.01
N THR A 42 3.11 9.20 0.13
CA THR A 42 4.33 9.85 0.62
C THR A 42 4.83 10.97 -0.31
N GLY A 43 4.40 10.97 -1.57
CA GLY A 43 4.86 11.90 -2.60
C GLY A 43 6.29 11.62 -3.08
N MET A 44 6.99 10.62 -2.54
CA MET A 44 8.32 10.24 -2.99
C MET A 44 8.32 9.78 -4.44
N LEU A 45 7.22 9.17 -4.89
CA LEU A 45 7.08 8.66 -6.26
C LEU A 45 6.45 9.69 -7.21
N ASP A 46 6.19 10.93 -6.78
CA ASP A 46 5.63 11.95 -7.66
C ASP A 46 6.56 12.23 -8.85
N GLY A 47 6.00 12.22 -10.05
CA GLY A 47 6.73 12.44 -11.30
C GLY A 47 7.37 11.17 -11.86
N VAL A 48 7.32 10.04 -11.15
CA VAL A 48 7.86 8.78 -11.66
C VAL A 48 6.95 8.23 -12.78
N PRO A 49 7.51 7.92 -13.96
CA PRO A 49 6.76 7.33 -15.06
C PRO A 49 6.36 5.89 -14.74
N VAL A 50 5.15 5.53 -15.14
CA VAL A 50 4.61 4.17 -15.05
C VAL A 50 3.86 3.82 -16.33
N LYS A 51 3.59 2.54 -16.51
CA LYS A 51 2.72 2.05 -17.58
C LYS A 51 1.80 0.96 -17.06
N TYR A 52 0.54 1.01 -17.47
CA TYR A 52 -0.34 -0.14 -17.38
C TYR A 52 -0.06 -1.05 -18.57
N VAL A 53 0.10 -2.36 -18.33
CA VAL A 53 0.31 -3.36 -19.39
C VAL A 53 -0.88 -4.33 -19.39
N ALA A 54 -1.65 -4.30 -20.48
CA ALA A 54 -2.78 -5.18 -20.70
C ALA A 54 -2.33 -6.61 -21.02
N LEU A 55 -3.25 -7.57 -20.86
CA LEU A 55 -3.02 -8.96 -21.30
C LEU A 55 -2.80 -9.04 -22.83
N SER A 56 -3.40 -8.11 -23.58
CA SER A 56 -3.19 -7.91 -25.02
C SER A 56 -1.80 -7.36 -25.38
N ARG A 57 -0.94 -7.07 -24.38
CA ARG A 57 0.36 -6.38 -24.51
C ARG A 57 0.26 -4.90 -24.91
N GLU A 58 -0.94 -4.33 -24.94
CA GLU A 58 -1.11 -2.89 -25.09
C GLU A 58 -0.68 -2.15 -23.83
N GLU A 59 -0.03 -1.01 -24.02
CA GLU A 59 0.51 -0.20 -22.92
C GLU A 59 -0.19 1.15 -22.84
N LEU A 60 -0.64 1.51 -21.64
CA LEU A 60 -1.11 2.86 -21.33
C LEU A 60 -0.12 3.53 -20.40
N ARG A 61 0.52 4.60 -20.88
CA ARG A 61 1.47 5.39 -20.10
C ARG A 61 0.75 6.24 -19.04
N GLY A 62 1.45 6.46 -17.93
CA GLY A 62 1.00 7.31 -16.85
C GLY A 62 2.16 7.86 -16.03
N ILE A 63 1.85 8.79 -15.13
CA ILE A 63 2.82 9.39 -14.20
C ILE A 63 2.21 9.36 -12.81
N ILE A 64 2.97 8.95 -11.80
CA ILE A 64 2.50 8.99 -10.41
C ILE A 64 2.38 10.46 -9.97
N LYS A 65 1.24 10.82 -9.38
CA LYS A 65 1.03 12.16 -8.80
C LYS A 65 0.08 12.11 -7.61
N GLY A 66 0.51 12.69 -6.49
CA GLY A 66 -0.29 12.77 -5.27
C GLY A 66 -0.57 11.38 -4.72
N SER A 67 -1.82 10.94 -4.77
CA SER A 67 -2.25 9.60 -4.33
C SER A 67 -2.76 8.72 -5.49
N GLY A 68 -2.39 9.01 -6.73
CA GLY A 68 -2.90 8.35 -7.93
C GLY A 68 -1.99 8.48 -9.15
N TYR A 69 -2.59 8.31 -10.33
CA TYR A 69 -1.91 8.24 -11.63
C TYR A 69 -2.48 9.25 -12.60
N LEU A 70 -1.63 10.14 -13.13
CA LEU A 70 -1.96 10.95 -14.29
C LEU A 70 -1.96 10.04 -15.51
N CYS A 71 -3.11 9.91 -16.14
CA CYS A 71 -3.28 9.03 -17.29
C CYS A 71 -2.84 9.72 -18.59
N GLY A 72 -2.02 9.04 -19.39
CA GLY A 72 -1.50 9.53 -20.67
C GLY A 72 -2.37 9.23 -21.89
N CYS A 73 -3.62 8.79 -21.72
CA CYS A 73 -4.53 8.63 -22.86
C CYS A 73 -4.92 9.99 -23.45
N GLN A 74 -5.39 9.99 -24.70
CA GLN A 74 -5.76 11.21 -25.42
C GLN A 74 -6.82 12.06 -24.69
N THR A 75 -7.76 11.42 -24.00
CA THR A 75 -8.85 12.10 -23.28
C THR A 75 -8.39 12.69 -21.94
N CYS A 76 -7.45 12.06 -21.25
CA CYS A 76 -6.94 12.57 -19.98
C CYS A 76 -5.81 13.57 -20.17
N ASN A 77 -4.89 13.32 -21.10
CA ASN A 77 -3.69 14.13 -21.34
C ASN A 77 -3.01 14.61 -20.03
N TYR A 78 -2.82 13.68 -19.08
CA TYR A 78 -2.21 13.94 -17.77
C TYR A 78 -2.88 15.03 -16.91
N SER A 79 -4.14 15.38 -17.17
CA SER A 79 -4.84 16.49 -16.50
C SER A 79 -5.33 16.19 -15.08
N LYS A 80 -5.73 14.94 -14.81
CA LYS A 80 -6.32 14.53 -13.53
C LYS A 80 -5.71 13.22 -13.04
N ALA A 81 -5.47 13.15 -11.73
CA ALA A 81 -5.05 11.93 -11.06
C ALA A 81 -6.21 10.95 -10.91
N LEU A 82 -6.01 9.73 -11.40
CA LEU A 82 -6.92 8.60 -11.32
C LEU A 82 -6.46 7.61 -10.24
N ASN A 83 -7.38 6.85 -9.66
CA ASN A 83 -7.00 5.68 -8.88
C ASN A 83 -6.62 4.49 -9.80
N ALA A 84 -6.09 3.40 -9.22
CA ALA A 84 -5.62 2.24 -9.98
C ALA A 84 -6.71 1.59 -10.86
N TYR A 85 -7.95 1.49 -10.37
CA TYR A 85 -9.07 0.91 -11.13
C TYR A 85 -9.51 1.82 -12.28
N GLU A 86 -9.54 3.14 -12.04
CA GLU A 86 -9.85 4.10 -13.09
C GLU A 86 -8.78 4.10 -14.19
N PHE A 87 -7.50 4.07 -13.80
CA PHE A 87 -6.38 3.99 -14.73
C PHE A 87 -6.42 2.69 -15.56
N GLU A 88 -6.70 1.56 -14.93
CA GLU A 88 -6.92 0.28 -15.62
C GLU A 88 -8.08 0.35 -16.63
N ARG A 89 -9.20 0.95 -16.25
CA ARG A 89 -10.36 1.11 -17.15
C ARG A 89 -10.01 1.96 -18.38
N HIS A 90 -9.13 2.94 -18.23
CA HIS A 90 -8.64 3.75 -19.35
C HIS A 90 -7.71 2.97 -20.27
N ALA A 91 -7.09 1.90 -19.79
CA ALA A 91 -6.34 0.94 -20.61
C ALA A 91 -7.24 -0.13 -21.24
N GLY A 92 -8.58 0.02 -21.17
CA GLY A 92 -9.53 -0.95 -21.71
C GLY A 92 -9.60 -2.26 -20.94
N CYS A 93 -9.02 -2.32 -19.73
CA CYS A 93 -8.94 -3.53 -18.93
C CYS A 93 -9.87 -3.49 -17.72
N LYS A 94 -10.11 -4.67 -17.13
CA LYS A 94 -10.79 -4.84 -15.85
C LYS A 94 -10.28 -6.09 -15.16
N THR A 95 -9.51 -5.93 -14.10
CA THR A 95 -8.93 -7.03 -13.32
C THR A 95 -9.30 -6.91 -11.85
N LYS A 96 -9.02 -7.97 -11.09
CA LYS A 96 -9.21 -7.96 -9.63
C LYS A 96 -8.16 -7.09 -8.93
N HIS A 97 -6.96 -6.98 -9.52
CA HIS A 97 -5.77 -6.40 -8.88
C HIS A 97 -5.01 -5.48 -9.85
N PRO A 98 -5.52 -4.27 -10.13
CA PRO A 98 -4.89 -3.35 -11.11
C PRO A 98 -3.43 -3.03 -10.79
N ASN A 99 -3.05 -2.97 -9.51
CA ASN A 99 -1.66 -2.72 -9.08
C ASN A 99 -0.66 -3.80 -9.53
N ASN A 100 -1.12 -4.99 -9.91
CA ASN A 100 -0.27 -6.05 -10.47
C ASN A 100 0.00 -5.87 -11.97
N HIS A 101 -0.68 -4.90 -12.58
CA HIS A 101 -0.58 -4.59 -14.01
C HIS A 101 0.00 -3.19 -14.28
N ILE A 102 0.38 -2.46 -13.22
CA ILE A 102 1.05 -1.16 -13.30
C ILE A 102 2.54 -1.37 -13.05
N TYR A 103 3.34 -1.10 -14.06
CA TYR A 103 4.77 -1.34 -14.11
C TYR A 103 5.56 -0.04 -14.11
N PHE A 104 6.73 -0.08 -13.49
CA PHE A 104 7.79 0.92 -13.65
C PHE A 104 8.67 0.58 -14.86
N GLU A 105 9.57 1.49 -15.21
CA GLU A 105 10.50 1.32 -16.34
C GLU A 105 11.43 0.12 -16.18
N ASN A 106 11.77 -0.25 -14.94
CA ASN A 106 12.57 -1.43 -14.64
C ASN A 106 11.81 -2.77 -14.75
N GLY A 107 10.54 -2.75 -15.17
CA GLY A 107 9.72 -3.95 -15.36
C GLY A 107 9.14 -4.55 -14.09
N LYS A 108 9.35 -3.92 -12.92
CA LYS A 108 8.68 -4.33 -11.67
C LYS A 108 7.32 -3.64 -11.57
N THR A 109 6.34 -4.37 -11.04
CA THR A 109 5.01 -3.82 -10.73
C THR A 109 5.05 -2.98 -9.46
N ILE A 110 4.14 -2.02 -9.34
CA ILE A 110 4.03 -1.23 -8.10
C ILE A 110 3.72 -2.09 -6.87
N TYR A 111 3.01 -3.19 -7.06
CA TYR A 111 2.83 -4.18 -6.01
C TYR A 111 4.16 -4.83 -5.58
N GLN A 112 4.98 -5.28 -6.53
CA GLN A 112 6.30 -5.86 -6.25
C GLN A 112 7.23 -4.87 -5.54
N ILE A 113 7.24 -3.61 -5.96
CA ILE A 113 8.01 -2.54 -5.29
C ILE A 113 7.62 -2.42 -3.81
N VAL A 114 6.31 -2.41 -3.50
CA VAL A 114 5.86 -2.35 -2.11
C VAL A 114 6.31 -3.59 -1.32
N GLN A 115 6.25 -4.79 -1.92
CA GLN A 115 6.73 -6.00 -1.23
C GLN A 115 8.23 -5.95 -0.97
N GLU A 116 9.02 -5.56 -1.97
CA GLU A 116 10.47 -5.46 -1.88
C GLU A 116 10.90 -4.49 -0.77
N LEU A 117 10.34 -3.28 -0.76
CA LEU A 117 10.65 -2.30 0.27
C LEU A 117 10.19 -2.76 1.66
N ARG A 118 9.05 -3.45 1.77
CA ARG A 118 8.60 -4.02 3.05
C ARG A 118 9.55 -5.10 3.58
N SER A 119 10.16 -5.90 2.69
CA SER A 119 11.13 -6.93 3.06
C SER A 119 12.56 -6.40 3.25
N THR A 120 12.81 -5.13 2.93
CA THR A 120 14.14 -4.53 3.02
C THR A 120 14.48 -4.16 4.47
N SER A 121 15.70 -4.42 4.91
CA SER A 121 16.17 -4.01 6.23
C SER A 121 16.26 -2.48 6.34
N GLU A 122 16.09 -1.94 7.55
CA GLU A 122 16.12 -0.49 7.80
C GLU A 122 17.44 0.15 7.31
N THR A 123 18.56 -0.56 7.43
CA THR A 123 19.89 -0.12 6.99
C THR A 123 19.99 0.12 5.49
N LEU A 124 19.24 -0.64 4.67
CA LEU A 124 19.28 -0.57 3.20
C LEU A 124 18.05 0.14 2.62
N LEU A 125 17.06 0.45 3.46
CA LEU A 125 15.76 0.96 3.02
C LEU A 125 15.88 2.27 2.22
N PHE A 126 16.74 3.19 2.65
CA PHE A 126 16.91 4.48 1.98
C PHE A 126 17.56 4.35 0.60
N ASP A 127 18.45 3.39 0.43
CA ASP A 127 19.11 3.13 -0.85
C ASP A 127 18.18 2.36 -1.79
N ALA A 128 17.42 1.41 -1.24
CA ALA A 128 16.38 0.70 -1.96
C ALA A 128 15.36 1.67 -2.53
N ILE A 129 14.76 2.57 -1.72
CA ILE A 129 13.74 3.53 -2.19
C ILE A 129 14.23 4.36 -3.39
N GLN A 130 15.51 4.76 -3.39
CA GLN A 130 16.08 5.58 -4.47
C GLN A 130 16.28 4.81 -5.78
N THR A 131 16.39 3.49 -5.74
CA THR A 131 16.72 2.65 -6.90
C THR A 131 15.58 1.75 -7.35
N VAL A 132 14.60 1.50 -6.47
CA VAL A 132 13.59 0.45 -6.65
C VAL A 132 12.70 0.68 -7.88
N THR A 133 12.49 1.93 -8.31
CA THR A 133 11.65 2.27 -9.46
C THR A 133 12.41 2.22 -10.79
N GLY A 134 13.74 2.26 -10.77
CA GLY A 134 14.57 2.43 -11.98
C GLY A 134 14.56 3.83 -12.59
N SER A 135 13.84 4.78 -11.99
CA SER A 135 13.77 6.18 -12.44
C SER A 135 13.96 7.12 -11.23
N PRO A 136 14.48 8.35 -11.43
CA PRO A 136 14.66 9.30 -10.34
C PRO A 136 13.35 9.59 -9.59
N ILE A 137 13.40 9.48 -8.26
CA ILE A 137 12.28 9.78 -7.36
C ILE A 137 12.26 11.26 -6.97
N ASN A 138 11.16 11.74 -6.38
CA ASN A 138 11.06 13.07 -5.82
C ASN A 138 11.94 13.23 -4.58
N GLN A 139 13.15 13.77 -4.78
CA GLN A 139 14.17 13.94 -3.76
C GLN A 139 13.72 14.84 -2.59
N LYS A 140 12.87 15.85 -2.86
CA LYS A 140 12.36 16.73 -1.81
C LYS A 140 11.43 15.97 -0.87
N ALA A 141 10.46 15.23 -1.43
CA ALA A 141 9.54 14.42 -0.64
C ALA A 141 10.28 13.29 0.08
N PHE A 142 11.26 12.66 -0.56
CA PHE A 142 12.10 11.62 0.04
C PHE A 142 12.83 12.11 1.28
N ARG A 143 13.46 13.28 1.24
CA ARG A 143 14.16 13.85 2.41
C ARG A 143 13.21 14.13 3.57
N ILE A 144 12.06 14.76 3.30
CA ILE A 144 11.04 15.06 4.32
C ILE A 144 10.52 13.77 4.97
N TRP A 145 10.21 12.77 4.15
CA TRP A 145 9.76 11.46 4.63
C TRP A 145 10.84 10.77 5.46
N LYS A 146 12.10 10.78 4.99
CA LYS A 146 13.25 10.15 5.68
C LYS A 146 13.47 10.76 7.07
N GLU A 147 13.45 12.09 7.18
CA GLU A 147 13.58 12.80 8.47
C GLU A 147 12.45 12.41 9.43
N SER A 148 11.22 12.37 8.93
CA SER A 148 10.03 12.01 9.71
C SER A 148 10.06 10.54 10.17
N PHE A 149 10.48 9.64 9.28
CA PHE A 149 10.65 8.22 9.56
C PHE A 149 11.68 7.99 10.67
N GLN A 150 12.87 8.59 10.53
CA GLN A 150 13.93 8.46 11.53
C GLN A 150 13.57 9.10 12.88
N ALA A 151 12.85 10.23 12.88
CA ALA A 151 12.36 10.85 14.11
C ALA A 151 11.37 9.94 14.84
N ALA A 152 10.48 9.28 14.10
CA ALA A 152 9.54 8.32 14.67
C ALA A 152 10.22 7.06 15.21
N THR A 153 11.22 6.51 14.50
CA THR A 153 12.01 5.38 15.00
C THR A 153 12.70 5.72 16.33
N ARG A 154 13.31 6.90 16.44
CA ARG A 154 13.94 7.36 17.69
C ARG A 154 12.92 7.52 18.82
N GLU A 155 11.75 8.07 18.53
CA GLU A 155 10.71 8.26 19.54
C GLU A 155 10.14 6.93 20.03
N LEU A 156 9.95 5.95 19.13
CA LEU A 156 9.56 4.59 19.50
C LEU A 156 10.61 3.93 20.40
N GLN A 157 11.90 4.07 20.07
CA GLN A 157 12.99 3.61 20.93
C GLN A 157 13.00 4.30 22.30
N ARG A 158 12.65 5.59 22.37
CA ARG A 158 12.56 6.31 23.65
C ARG A 158 11.42 5.82 24.53
N ILE A 159 10.28 5.46 23.92
CA ILE A 159 9.09 4.98 24.63
C ILE A 159 9.29 3.55 25.11
N TYR A 160 9.74 2.64 24.24
CA TYR A 160 9.85 1.21 24.55
C TYR A 160 11.23 0.80 25.12
N GLY A 161 12.30 1.50 24.79
CA GLY A 161 13.65 1.23 25.32
C GLY A 161 13.84 1.58 26.79
N LYS A 162 12.85 2.23 27.43
CA LYS A 162 12.81 2.43 28.89
C LYS A 162 12.18 1.27 29.65
N GLU A 163 11.48 0.35 29.00
CA GLU A 163 10.81 -0.77 29.67
C GLU A 163 11.75 -1.97 29.94
N GLU A 164 12.93 -2.04 29.29
CA GLU A 164 13.90 -3.13 29.47
C GLU A 164 14.91 -2.92 30.61
N LEU A 165 14.96 -1.75 31.24
CA LEU A 165 15.92 -1.44 32.33
C LEU A 165 15.32 -1.51 33.74
N ASN A 166 14.10 -2.04 33.89
CA ASN A 166 13.42 -2.24 35.17
C ASN A 166 13.13 -3.73 35.47
N ILE A 167 14.07 -4.63 35.19
CA ILE A 167 14.09 -6.00 35.72
C ILE A 167 15.44 -6.25 36.38
#